data_AF-A0A8J4PU78-F1
#
_entry.id   AF-A0A8J4PU78-F1
#
_cell.length_a   1.000
_cell.length_b   1.000
_cell.length_c   1.000
_cell.angle_alpha   90.00
_cell.angle_beta   90.00
_cell.angle_gamma   90.00
#
_symmetry.space_group_name_H-M   'P 1'
#
loop_
_entity.id
_entity.type
_entity.pdbx_description
1 polymer ?
#
loop_
_entity_poly.entity_id
_entity_poly.type
_entity_poly.pdbx_seq_one_letter_code
_entity_poly.pdbx_strand_id
1 'polypeptide(L)'
;MINTILITNWNGNILFSKYYNSITEEKQIEFEKLLYQFTKDEWLNSKGEKHLVTEFGGSVTVYTNVGDLLLFVSGSDEYDELALSDILIPITDSIKDMCKKKGVTETHYIEQIPKFVLYLDEIIQRGQLDQVQFEIVSNYSSLKHDQPLKKESL
;
A
#
# COMPACT_ATOMS: atom_id res chain seq x y z
N MET A 1 14.47 -0.18 -5.37
CA MET A 1 13.51 -1.20 -4.88
C MET A 1 12.26 -0.52 -4.32
N ILE A 2 11.12 -1.21 -4.26
CA ILE A 2 9.97 -0.77 -3.45
C ILE A 2 10.31 -1.05 -1.98
N ASN A 3 10.30 -0.01 -1.15
CA ASN A 3 10.78 -0.08 0.23
C ASN A 3 9.64 -0.39 1.19
N THR A 4 8.50 0.30 1.06
CA THR A 4 7.36 0.12 1.97
C THR A 4 6.02 0.49 1.34
N ILE A 5 4.97 -0.12 1.89
CA ILE A 5 3.57 0.25 1.68
C ILE A 5 2.97 0.57 3.05
N LEU A 6 2.40 1.77 3.19
CA LEU A 6 1.71 2.20 4.40
C LEU A 6 0.29 2.65 4.06
N ILE A 7 -0.65 2.27 4.92
CA ILE A 7 -2.03 2.73 4.85
C ILE A 7 -2.41 3.31 6.21
N THR A 8 -2.87 4.55 6.22
CA THR A 8 -3.32 5.25 7.42
C THR A 8 -4.75 5.72 7.29
N ASN A 9 -5.39 6.03 8.41
CA ASN A 9 -6.57 6.89 8.38
C ASN A 9 -6.16 8.38 8.30
N TRP A 10 -7.15 9.27 8.23
CA TRP A 10 -6.97 10.72 8.23
C TRP A 10 -6.37 11.32 9.51
N ASN A 11 -6.28 10.55 10.60
CA ASN A 11 -5.60 10.98 11.82
C ASN A 11 -4.11 10.61 11.82
N GLY A 12 -3.64 9.86 10.82
CA GLY A 12 -2.28 9.32 10.77
C GLY A 12 -2.07 8.05 11.57
N ASN A 13 -3.15 7.40 12.04
CA ASN A 13 -3.03 6.07 12.65
C ASN A 13 -2.74 5.06 11.53
N ILE A 14 -1.72 4.25 11.73
CA ILE A 14 -1.34 3.20 10.78
C ILE A 14 -2.30 2.02 10.91
N LEU A 15 -2.93 1.67 9.80
CA LEU A 15 -3.86 0.55 9.69
C LEU A 15 -3.18 -0.68 9.09
N PHE A 16 -2.20 -0.45 8.22
CA PHE A 16 -1.40 -1.50 7.59
C PHE A 16 -0.01 -0.96 7.24
N SER A 17 1.01 -1.77 7.49
CA SER A 17 2.39 -1.51 7.08
C SER A 17 3.04 -2.78 6.55
N LYS A 18 3.79 -2.66 5.45
CA LYS A 18 4.63 -3.74 4.92
C LYS A 18 5.94 -3.15 4.43
N TYR A 19 7.02 -3.51 5.13
CA TYR A 19 8.38 -3.15 4.77
C TYR A 19 9.05 -4.31 4.02
N TYR A 20 9.60 -4.00 2.85
CA TYR A 20 10.33 -4.96 2.01
C TYR A 20 11.84 -4.87 2.20
N ASN A 21 12.33 -3.72 2.68
CA ASN A 21 13.70 -3.56 3.12
C ASN A 21 13.90 -4.14 4.54
N SER A 22 15.09 -4.66 4.83
CA SER A 22 15.42 -5.22 6.15
C SER A 22 15.84 -4.12 7.14
N ILE A 23 14.94 -3.17 7.41
CA ILE A 23 15.17 -2.11 8.41
C ILE A 23 14.63 -2.51 9.78
N THR A 24 15.24 -1.98 10.85
CA THR A 24 14.83 -2.22 12.24
C THR A 24 13.50 -1.55 12.56
N GLU A 25 12.78 -2.07 13.55
CA GLU A 25 11.53 -1.47 14.04
C GLU A 25 11.69 0.00 14.44
N GLU A 26 12.81 0.36 15.06
CA GLU A 26 13.12 1.75 15.42
C GLU A 26 13.16 2.67 14.20
N LYS A 27 13.75 2.21 13.09
CA LYS A 27 13.79 2.95 11.83
C LYS A 27 12.42 3.00 11.14
N GLN A 28 11.59 1.97 11.28
CA GLN A 28 10.22 1.98 10.78
C GLN A 28 9.40 3.07 11.50
N ILE A 29 9.48 3.12 12.83
CA ILE A 29 8.81 4.14 13.64
C ILE A 29 9.30 5.55 13.30
N GLU A 30 10.61 5.74 13.12
CA GLU A 30 11.17 7.01 12.68
C GLU A 30 10.63 7.43 11.30
N PHE A 31 10.65 6.49 10.35
CA PHE A 31 10.13 6.72 9.01
C PHE A 31 8.65 7.13 9.02
N GLU A 32 7.81 6.43 9.78
CA GLU A 32 6.37 6.72 9.92
C GLU A 32 6.11 8.11 10.50
N LYS A 33 6.91 8.53 11.50
CA LYS A 33 6.84 9.87 12.07
C LYS A 33 7.20 10.94 11.05
N LEU A 34 8.29 10.75 10.30
CA LEU A 34 8.72 11.69 9.27
C LEU A 34 7.67 11.77 8.16
N LEU A 35 7.15 10.63 7.70
CA LEU A 35 6.11 10.58 6.69
C LEU A 35 4.90 11.41 7.09
N TYR A 36 4.40 11.23 8.31
CA TYR A 36 3.30 12.03 8.85
C TYR A 36 3.64 13.53 8.85
N GLN A 37 4.81 13.89 9.40
CA GLN A 37 5.25 15.29 9.50
C GLN A 37 5.34 15.98 8.13
N PHE A 38 5.84 15.29 7.11
CA PHE A 38 6.05 15.86 5.78
C PHE A 38 4.81 15.86 4.88
N THR A 39 3.79 15.05 5.18
CA THR A 39 2.64 14.88 4.26
C THR A 39 1.31 15.36 4.81
N LYS A 40 1.11 15.42 6.13
CA LYS A 40 -0.20 15.66 6.76
C LYS A 40 -0.93 16.90 6.25
N ASP A 41 -0.20 17.98 5.98
CA ASP A 41 -0.79 19.27 5.60
C ASP A 41 -1.32 19.24 4.15
N GLU A 42 -0.86 18.28 3.36
CA GLU A 42 -1.22 18.10 1.94
C GLU A 42 -2.21 16.97 1.70
N TRP A 43 -2.60 16.20 2.73
CA TRP A 43 -3.51 15.05 2.55
C TRP A 43 -4.87 15.44 1.95
N LEU A 44 -5.41 16.61 2.29
CA LEU A 44 -6.66 17.09 1.71
C LEU A 44 -6.53 17.44 0.22
N ASN A 45 -5.30 17.59 -0.28
CA ASN A 45 -5.00 17.90 -1.68
C ASN A 45 -4.73 16.64 -2.52
N SER A 46 -4.54 15.47 -1.88
CA SER A 46 -4.52 14.19 -2.57
C SER A 46 -5.95 13.70 -2.75
N LYS A 47 -6.37 13.55 -4.01
CA LYS A 47 -7.75 13.22 -4.37
C LYS A 47 -7.78 12.26 -5.54
N GLY A 48 -8.10 11.00 -5.27
CA GLY A 48 -8.25 9.98 -6.30
C GLY A 48 -7.00 9.83 -7.15
N GLU A 49 -7.08 10.21 -8.43
CA GLU A 49 -6.00 10.11 -9.43
C GLU A 49 -4.87 11.14 -9.22
N LYS A 50 -5.05 12.12 -8.34
CA LYS A 50 -3.99 13.09 -8.04
C LYS A 50 -3.02 12.52 -7.01
N HIS A 51 -1.94 11.94 -7.50
CA HIS A 51 -0.83 11.48 -6.68
C HIS A 51 0.07 12.65 -6.25
N LEU A 52 0.42 12.67 -4.97
CA LEU A 52 1.36 13.62 -4.39
C LEU A 52 2.68 12.91 -4.10
N VAL A 53 3.75 13.68 -4.07
CA VAL A 53 5.12 13.18 -3.91
C VAL A 53 5.77 13.89 -2.73
N THR A 54 6.54 13.14 -1.95
CA THR A 54 7.52 13.69 -1.02
C THR A 54 8.80 12.85 -1.07
N GLU A 55 9.93 13.44 -0.71
CA GLU A 55 11.21 12.76 -0.67
C GLU A 55 11.90 13.08 0.66
N PHE A 56 12.36 12.05 1.36
CA PHE A 56 13.18 12.19 2.55
C PHE A 56 14.04 10.95 2.76
N GLY A 57 15.25 11.13 3.29
CA GLY A 57 16.17 10.02 3.56
C GLY A 57 16.61 9.24 2.31
N GLY A 58 16.60 9.87 1.13
CA GLY A 58 16.96 9.23 -0.14
C GLY A 58 15.93 8.23 -0.66
N SER A 59 14.70 8.28 -0.15
CA SER A 59 13.55 7.53 -0.67
C SER A 59 12.46 8.49 -1.13
N VAL A 60 11.92 8.21 -2.31
CA VAL A 60 10.75 8.89 -2.84
C VAL A 60 9.51 8.20 -2.28
N THR A 61 8.50 8.97 -1.89
CA THR A 61 7.19 8.46 -1.48
C THR A 61 6.08 9.12 -2.28
N VAL A 62 5.26 8.29 -2.90
CA VAL A 62 4.06 8.70 -3.63
C VAL A 62 2.84 8.30 -2.84
N TYR A 63 1.86 9.19 -2.75
CA TYR A 63 0.68 8.96 -1.93
C TYR A 63 -0.60 9.56 -2.51
N THR A 64 -1.72 8.92 -2.18
CA THR A 64 -3.07 9.39 -2.50
C THR A 64 -4.06 8.94 -1.45
N ASN A 65 -5.30 9.44 -1.54
CA ASN A 65 -6.40 8.99 -0.71
C ASN A 65 -7.36 8.07 -1.48
N VAL A 66 -7.99 7.15 -0.77
CA VAL A 66 -9.15 6.38 -1.25
C VAL A 66 -10.16 6.29 -0.12
N GLY A 67 -11.30 6.98 -0.26
CA GLY A 67 -12.29 7.08 0.82
C GLY A 67 -11.66 7.66 2.09
N ASP A 68 -11.75 6.90 3.19
CA ASP A 68 -11.23 7.30 4.51
C ASP A 68 -9.75 6.93 4.74
N LEU A 69 -9.07 6.41 3.72
CA LEU A 69 -7.71 5.91 3.81
C LEU A 69 -6.73 6.80 3.04
N LEU A 70 -5.52 6.93 3.56
CA LEU A 70 -4.35 7.47 2.87
C LEU A 70 -3.40 6.30 2.59
N LEU A 71 -2.94 6.21 1.35
CA LEU A 71 -2.05 5.16 0.88
C LEU A 71 -0.72 5.79 0.49
N PHE A 72 0.37 5.19 0.95
CA PHE A 72 1.73 5.63 0.69
C PHE A 72 2.55 4.46 0.15
N VAL A 73 3.28 4.70 -0.92
CA VAL A 73 4.24 3.76 -1.51
C VAL A 73 5.58 4.48 -1.55
N SER A 74 6.60 3.90 -0.93
CA SER A 74 7.94 4.47 -0.99
C SER A 74 8.90 3.53 -1.71
N GLY A 75 9.82 4.12 -2.44
CA GLY A 75 10.85 3.39 -3.19
C GLY A 75 12.16 4.17 -3.27
N SER A 76 13.17 3.46 -3.75
CA SER A 76 14.49 3.96 -4.06
C SER A 76 15.00 3.36 -5.37
N ASP A 77 16.18 3.80 -5.81
CA ASP A 77 16.89 3.26 -6.98
C ASP A 77 16.10 3.45 -8.29
N GLU A 78 15.65 2.36 -8.90
CA GLU A 78 14.89 2.33 -10.15
C GLU A 78 13.40 2.71 -10.01
N TYR A 79 12.92 2.88 -8.77
CA TYR A 79 11.53 3.26 -8.49
C TYR A 79 11.43 4.75 -8.18
N ASP A 80 11.34 5.55 -9.25
CA ASP A 80 11.10 6.99 -9.21
C ASP A 80 9.62 7.35 -8.93
N GLU A 81 9.28 8.63 -8.95
CA GLU A 81 7.92 9.11 -8.70
C GLU A 81 6.88 8.51 -9.65
N LEU A 82 7.23 8.36 -10.92
CA LEU A 82 6.31 7.87 -11.95
C LEU A 82 6.09 6.36 -11.79
N ALA A 83 7.16 5.60 -11.56
CA ALA A 83 7.06 4.17 -11.30
C ALA A 83 6.20 3.88 -10.06
N LEU A 84 6.41 4.62 -8.97
CA LEU A 84 5.63 4.48 -7.74
C LEU A 84 4.17 4.90 -7.92
N SER A 85 3.91 5.94 -8.73
CA SER A 85 2.57 6.35 -9.14
C SER A 85 1.83 5.21 -9.86
N ASP A 86 2.49 4.56 -10.82
CA ASP A 86 1.90 3.45 -11.57
C ASP A 86 1.61 2.22 -10.70
N ILE A 87 2.44 1.97 -9.67
CA ILE A 87 2.24 0.91 -8.68
C ILE A 87 1.06 1.22 -7.76
N LEU A 88 0.85 2.49 -7.42
CA LEU A 88 -0.23 2.90 -6.52
C LEU A 88 -1.61 2.66 -7.16
N ILE A 89 -1.74 2.74 -8.49
CA ILE A 89 -2.99 2.51 -9.22
C ILE A 89 -3.62 1.15 -8.90
N PRO A 90 -3.00 -0.02 -9.20
CA PRO A 90 -3.58 -1.31 -8.91
C PRO A 90 -3.83 -1.54 -7.42
N ILE A 91 -3.02 -0.94 -6.53
CA ILE A 91 -3.25 -1.00 -5.09
C ILE A 91 -4.56 -0.28 -4.71
N THR A 92 -4.79 0.94 -5.23
CA THR A 92 -6.03 1.67 -4.98
C THR A 92 -7.24 0.92 -5.53
N ASP A 93 -7.12 0.29 -6.70
CA ASP A 93 -8.19 -0.48 -7.32
C ASP A 93 -8.49 -1.77 -6.55
N SER A 94 -7.47 -2.45 -6.00
CA SER A 94 -7.66 -3.56 -5.07
C SER A 94 -8.43 -3.15 -3.82
N ILE A 95 -8.15 -1.98 -3.23
CA ILE A 95 -8.91 -1.48 -2.08
C ILE A 95 -10.35 -1.17 -2.48
N LYS A 96 -10.57 -0.48 -3.61
CA LYS A 96 -11.92 -0.19 -4.11
C LYS A 96 -12.70 -1.48 -4.33
N ASP A 97 -12.11 -2.50 -4.97
CA ASP A 97 -12.74 -3.79 -5.22
C ASP A 97 -13.21 -4.49 -3.95
N MET A 98 -12.27 -4.63 -3.03
CA MET A 98 -12.48 -5.25 -1.73
C MET A 98 -13.60 -4.58 -0.93
N CYS A 99 -13.76 -3.26 -1.09
CA CYS A 99 -14.71 -2.44 -0.36
C CYS A 99 -15.98 -2.04 -1.16
N LYS A 100 -16.17 -2.57 -2.39
CA LYS A 100 -17.20 -2.15 -3.36
C LYS A 100 -18.62 -1.99 -2.77
N LYS A 101 -19.00 -2.83 -1.81
CA LYS A 101 -20.36 -2.89 -1.27
C LYS A 101 -20.66 -1.85 -0.19
N LYS A 102 -19.68 -1.54 0.67
CA LYS A 102 -19.86 -0.68 1.85
C LYS A 102 -19.09 0.65 1.76
N GLY A 103 -18.33 0.86 0.70
CA GLY A 103 -17.42 1.99 0.56
C GLY A 103 -16.10 1.76 1.29
N VAL A 104 -15.09 2.56 0.95
CA VAL A 104 -13.75 2.46 1.55
C VAL A 104 -13.72 3.28 2.84
N THR A 105 -14.03 2.61 3.96
CA THR A 105 -13.96 3.15 5.32
C THR A 105 -12.89 2.43 6.13
N GLU A 106 -12.39 3.06 7.20
CA GLU A 106 -11.40 2.45 8.11
C GLU A 106 -11.85 1.07 8.61
N THR A 107 -13.07 0.98 9.15
CA THR A 107 -13.61 -0.28 9.68
C THR A 107 -13.70 -1.35 8.60
N HIS A 108 -14.20 -1.01 7.41
CA HIS A 108 -14.37 -2.00 6.37
C HIS A 108 -13.05 -2.47 5.77
N TYR A 109 -12.06 -1.58 5.67
CA TYR A 109 -10.71 -1.95 5.25
C TYR A 109 -10.08 -2.95 6.22
N ILE A 110 -10.16 -2.69 7.54
CA ILE A 110 -9.61 -3.58 8.57
C ILE A 110 -10.20 -4.99 8.45
N GLU A 111 -11.51 -5.12 8.24
CA GLU A 111 -12.18 -6.42 8.03
C GLU A 111 -11.62 -7.20 6.83
N GLN A 112 -11.02 -6.49 5.86
CA GLN A 112 -10.63 -7.05 4.58
C GLN A 112 -9.10 -7.10 4.38
N ILE A 113 -8.29 -6.70 5.37
CA ILE A 113 -6.81 -6.80 5.33
C ILE A 113 -6.32 -8.17 4.83
N PRO A 114 -6.88 -9.33 5.23
CA PRO A 114 -6.46 -10.62 4.70
C PRO A 114 -6.57 -10.73 3.17
N LYS A 115 -7.65 -10.20 2.58
CA LYS A 115 -7.83 -10.17 1.12
C LYS A 115 -6.87 -9.16 0.48
N PHE A 116 -6.67 -8.01 1.11
CA PHE A 116 -5.70 -7.01 0.65
C PHE A 116 -4.27 -7.56 0.58
N VAL A 117 -3.84 -8.36 1.55
CA VAL A 117 -2.51 -8.99 1.52
C VAL A 117 -2.34 -9.92 0.32
N LEU A 118 -3.38 -10.69 -0.03
CA LEU A 118 -3.36 -11.53 -1.23
C LEU A 118 -3.21 -10.71 -2.51
N TYR A 119 -3.93 -9.60 -2.62
CA TYR A 119 -3.75 -8.66 -3.74
C TYR A 119 -2.34 -8.11 -3.79
N LEU A 120 -1.83 -7.66 -2.65
CA LEU A 120 -0.52 -7.04 -2.55
C LEU A 120 0.61 -8.01 -2.92
N ASP A 121 0.47 -9.30 -2.62
CA ASP A 121 1.43 -10.33 -2.99
C ASP A 121 1.44 -10.65 -4.49
N GLU A 122 0.34 -10.39 -5.22
CA GLU A 122 0.33 -10.44 -6.69
C GLU A 122 0.97 -9.19 -7.31
N ILE A 123 0.80 -8.02 -6.68
CA ILE A 123 1.33 -6.76 -7.20
C ILE A 123 2.84 -6.65 -6.92
N ILE A 124 3.27 -6.97 -5.70
CA ILE A 124 4.64 -6.74 -5.22
C ILE A 124 5.19 -8.00 -4.56
N GLN A 125 6.25 -8.53 -5.14
CA GLN A 125 7.00 -9.68 -4.60
C GLN A 125 8.40 -9.24 -4.18
N ARG A 126 8.71 -9.37 -2.88
CA ARG A 126 10.04 -9.08 -2.32
C ARG A 126 10.57 -7.67 -2.68
N GLY A 127 9.68 -6.67 -2.69
CA GLY A 127 10.03 -5.28 -3.00
C GLY A 127 10.20 -5.00 -4.49
N GLN A 128 9.78 -5.93 -5.35
CA GLN A 128 9.80 -5.80 -6.80
C GLN A 128 8.37 -5.86 -7.36
N LEU A 129 8.10 -5.04 -8.37
CA LEU A 129 6.83 -5.05 -9.08
C LEU A 129 6.69 -6.34 -9.90
N ASP A 130 5.57 -7.04 -9.74
CA ASP A 130 5.28 -8.28 -10.46
C ASP A 130 4.08 -8.10 -11.41
N GLN A 131 2.94 -7.59 -10.93
CA GLN A 131 1.74 -7.36 -11.74
C GLN A 131 1.13 -5.99 -11.52
N VAL A 132 0.75 -5.34 -12.62
CA VAL A 132 0.05 -4.03 -12.61
C VAL A 132 -1.39 -4.10 -13.12
N GLN A 133 -1.78 -5.21 -13.77
CA GLN A 133 -3.13 -5.39 -14.31
C GLN A 133 -4.06 -5.91 -13.23
N PHE A 134 -4.99 -5.07 -12.79
CA PHE A 134 -5.92 -5.39 -11.72
C PHE A 134 -6.74 -6.65 -11.99
N GLU A 135 -7.16 -6.90 -13.24
CA GLU A 135 -7.94 -8.09 -13.60
C GLU A 135 -7.15 -9.38 -13.33
N ILE A 136 -5.85 -9.41 -13.64
CA ILE A 136 -4.96 -10.55 -13.39
C ILE A 136 -4.80 -10.74 -11.87
N VAL A 137 -4.50 -9.66 -11.17
CA VAL A 137 -4.34 -9.60 -9.71
C VAL A 137 -5.59 -10.11 -8.98
N SER A 138 -6.79 -9.75 -9.45
CA SER A 138 -8.06 -10.23 -8.91
C SER A 138 -8.35 -11.70 -9.19
N ASN A 139 -7.95 -12.22 -10.34
CA ASN A 139 -8.12 -13.63 -10.65
C ASN A 139 -7.18 -14.49 -9.79
N TYR A 140 -5.89 -14.14 -9.67
CA TYR A 140 -4.93 -14.94 -8.90
C TYR A 140 -5.19 -14.90 -7.39
N SER A 141 -5.52 -13.73 -6.84
CA SER A 141 -5.88 -13.62 -5.42
C SER A 141 -7.08 -14.49 -5.04
N SER A 142 -8.06 -14.64 -5.94
CA SER A 142 -9.22 -15.52 -5.72
C SER A 142 -8.83 -17.00 -5.65
N LEU A 143 -7.89 -17.44 -6.51
CA LEU A 143 -7.39 -18.83 -6.48
C LEU A 143 -6.62 -19.16 -5.20
N LYS A 144 -5.91 -18.18 -4.62
CA LYS A 144 -5.20 -18.34 -3.34
C LYS A 144 -6.16 -18.44 -2.15
N HIS A 145 -7.32 -17.78 -2.21
CA HIS A 145 -8.35 -17.87 -1.18
C HIS A 145 -8.94 -19.29 -1.06
N ASP A 146 -9.08 -19.98 -2.20
CA ASP A 146 -9.67 -21.32 -2.27
C ASP A 146 -8.69 -22.46 -1.93
N GLN A 147 -7.39 -22.18 -1.76
CA GLN A 147 -6.43 -23.19 -1.35
C GLN A 147 -6.42 -23.34 0.18
N PRO A 148 -6.62 -24.56 0.72
CA PRO A 148 -6.43 -24.78 2.15
C PRO A 148 -5.00 -24.43 2.53
N LEU A 149 -4.82 -23.63 3.57
CA LEU A 149 -3.53 -23.29 4.16
C LEU A 149 -2.73 -24.59 4.34
N LYS A 150 -1.66 -24.75 3.55
CA LYS A 150 -0.74 -25.87 3.74
C LYS A 150 -0.14 -25.71 5.12
N LYS A 151 -0.50 -26.59 6.05
CA LYS A 151 0.24 -26.76 7.29
C LYS A 151 1.65 -27.18 6.90
N GLU A 152 2.61 -26.28 7.00
CA GLU A 152 4.02 -26.63 6.96
C GLU A 152 4.27 -27.59 8.12
N SER A 153 4.55 -28.85 7.78
CA SER A 153 5.00 -29.85 8.72
C SER A 153 6.40 -29.47 9.21
N LEU A 154 6.49 -29.13 10.50
CA LEU A 154 7.72 -29.00 11.28
C LEU A 154 8.57 -30.28 11.19
#